data_AF-J3BWU6-F1
#
_entry.id   AF-J3BWU6-F1
#
_cell.length_a   1.000
_cell.length_b   1.000
_cell.length_c   1.000
_cell.angle_alpha   90.00
_cell.angle_beta   90.00
_cell.angle_gamma   90.00
#
_symmetry.space_group_name_H-M   'P 1'
#
loop_
_entity.id
_entity.type
_entity.pdbx_description
1 polymer ?
#
loop_
_entity_poly.entity_id
_entity_poly.type
_entity_poly.pdbx_seq_one_letter_code
_entity_poly.pdbx_strand_id
1 'polypeptide(L)'
;MKKYIILFFGLLTSFTLKAQDDFLIEKNKKKVVIPFKLINNLVFIPIKVNGIELNFLLDSGVEETILFSMEDKKEVSFKNVQKIKLRGLGSEEEIEGLKSTNNILETHGIKSVNHMVYIILDQGFNLSSHIGIPVNGIIGYKFFKNNIVEINYQKKKIFIHENNEEIRKRLDQKFKTLPITIERSKPYIVATAIVDDVSIPAKLLIDIGNSDSFWIFENNKIKLPKKNFPDFLGKGFSGDIEGHRAKISKFSMADFEFKNPIVSFPDSSSIKNVKMVVDRIGSVGGEVLKRFTIILDYADRKMYLKKNNKFNDPFSYNKSGITIQHNGLQWVQETVHLEMVKVISGTDEVGRDLKNREEDFKYKFQLKPVYEIVNVRKNSSAEKCGLQKGDVIVTINGNKPYKYTLQQINNLLKSEEEVWITLEVERNSVILKFRFHLLDEL
;
A
#
# COMPACT_ATOMS: atom_id res chain seq x y z
N MET A 1 37.88 19.37 -68.71
CA MET A 1 37.93 18.29 -67.72
C MET A 1 36.81 18.51 -66.70
N LYS A 2 35.72 17.72 -66.76
CA LYS A 2 34.59 17.85 -65.83
C LYS A 2 34.90 17.06 -64.56
N LYS A 3 34.96 17.73 -63.40
CA LYS A 3 35.12 17.11 -62.08
C LYS A 3 33.77 16.60 -61.62
N TYR A 4 33.62 15.28 -61.49
CA TYR A 4 32.47 14.67 -60.83
C TYR A 4 32.73 14.61 -59.32
N ILE A 5 31.90 15.30 -58.55
CA ILE A 5 31.86 15.18 -57.09
C ILE A 5 30.94 13.99 -56.79
N ILE A 6 31.52 12.87 -56.37
CA ILE A 6 30.76 11.70 -55.91
C ILE A 6 30.35 11.99 -54.45
N LEU A 7 29.07 12.27 -54.25
CA LEU A 7 28.47 12.42 -52.92
C LEU A 7 28.23 11.01 -52.34
N PHE A 8 29.04 10.62 -51.36
CA PHE A 8 28.91 9.36 -50.64
C PHE A 8 27.72 9.45 -49.68
N PHE A 9 26.57 8.90 -50.08
CA PHE A 9 25.40 8.74 -49.22
C PHE A 9 25.66 7.57 -48.26
N GLY A 10 26.28 7.85 -47.12
CA GLY A 10 26.40 6.88 -46.03
C GLY A 10 25.02 6.54 -45.48
N LEU A 11 24.60 5.28 -45.64
CA LEU A 11 23.43 4.72 -44.94
C LEU A 11 23.65 4.86 -43.42
N LEU A 12 23.04 5.87 -42.81
CA LEU A 12 22.85 5.95 -41.36
C LEU A 12 21.75 4.94 -40.98
N THR A 13 22.13 3.67 -40.84
CA THR A 13 21.27 2.68 -40.19
C THR A 13 21.09 3.13 -38.74
N SER A 14 19.87 3.56 -38.42
CA SER A 14 19.51 3.96 -37.06
C SER A 14 19.49 2.71 -36.19
N PHE A 15 20.61 2.38 -35.55
CA PHE A 15 20.64 1.37 -34.50
C PHE A 15 19.77 1.89 -33.36
N THR A 16 18.54 1.38 -33.27
CA THR A 16 17.69 1.59 -32.09
C THR A 16 18.29 0.78 -30.94
N LEU A 17 19.28 1.36 -30.26
CA LEU A 17 19.79 0.83 -29.00
C LEU A 17 18.66 0.95 -27.97
N LYS A 18 17.94 -0.15 -27.71
CA LYS A 18 17.04 -0.26 -26.57
C LYS A 18 17.90 -0.35 -25.30
N ALA A 19 18.24 0.80 -24.75
CA ALA A 19 19.22 0.91 -23.65
C ALA A 19 18.62 0.80 -22.23
N GLN A 20 17.34 0.48 -22.09
CA GLN A 20 16.70 0.22 -20.79
C GLN A 20 15.91 -1.09 -20.88
N ASP A 21 16.33 -2.08 -20.10
CA ASP A 21 15.60 -3.34 -19.99
C ASP A 21 14.64 -3.23 -18.81
N ASP A 22 13.36 -3.07 -19.14
CA ASP A 22 12.24 -3.19 -18.20
C ASP A 22 12.23 -4.60 -17.51
N PHE A 23 11.30 -4.85 -16.59
CA PHE A 23 11.21 -6.18 -15.96
C PHE A 23 10.84 -7.25 -17.00
N LEU A 24 11.73 -8.21 -17.18
CA LEU A 24 11.55 -9.36 -18.06
C LEU A 24 11.68 -10.66 -17.25
N ILE A 25 10.94 -11.68 -17.68
CA ILE A 25 11.10 -13.03 -17.15
C ILE A 25 12.46 -13.58 -17.57
N GLU A 26 13.22 -14.12 -16.61
CA GLU A 26 14.51 -14.76 -16.91
C GLU A 26 14.34 -15.93 -17.88
N LYS A 27 15.32 -16.10 -18.77
CA LYS A 27 15.31 -17.14 -19.81
C LYS A 27 14.95 -18.51 -19.22
N ASN A 28 14.04 -19.23 -19.88
CA ASN A 28 13.53 -20.58 -19.56
C ASN A 28 12.36 -20.70 -18.55
N LYS A 29 11.77 -19.60 -18.06
CA LYS A 29 10.56 -19.65 -17.21
C LYS A 29 9.32 -19.21 -17.98
N LYS A 30 8.28 -20.05 -18.06
CA LYS A 30 6.98 -19.71 -18.67
C LYS A 30 6.06 -18.91 -17.74
N LYS A 31 6.33 -18.95 -16.44
CA LYS A 31 5.51 -18.33 -15.39
C LYS A 31 6.37 -18.06 -14.16
N VAL A 32 6.22 -16.88 -13.58
CA VAL A 32 6.87 -16.51 -12.31
C VAL A 32 5.80 -16.30 -11.24
N VAL A 33 6.11 -16.68 -10.00
CA VAL A 33 5.22 -16.53 -8.85
C VAL A 33 5.94 -15.70 -7.78
N ILE A 34 5.34 -14.56 -7.42
CA ILE A 34 5.88 -13.65 -6.40
C ILE A 34 4.89 -13.65 -5.22
N PRO A 35 5.27 -14.11 -4.01
CA PRO A 35 4.44 -13.96 -2.82
C PRO A 35 4.41 -12.48 -2.40
N PHE A 36 3.30 -12.05 -1.79
CA PHE A 36 3.18 -10.68 -1.29
C PHE A 36 2.53 -10.61 0.09
N LYS A 37 2.79 -9.52 0.82
CA LYS A 37 2.08 -9.16 2.05
C LYS A 37 0.95 -8.19 1.71
N LEU A 38 -0.26 -8.45 2.22
CA LEU A 38 -1.43 -7.59 2.06
C LEU A 38 -1.69 -6.85 3.37
N ILE A 39 -1.34 -5.56 3.44
CA ILE A 39 -1.49 -4.73 4.65
C ILE A 39 -2.30 -3.50 4.29
N ASN A 40 -3.40 -3.24 5.01
CA ASN A 40 -4.32 -2.13 4.73
C ASN A 40 -4.71 -2.04 3.24
N ASN A 41 -5.05 -3.18 2.62
CA ASN A 41 -5.36 -3.34 1.19
C ASN A 41 -4.19 -3.10 0.20
N LEU A 42 -3.01 -2.71 0.68
CA LEU A 42 -1.82 -2.47 -0.14
C LEU A 42 -0.99 -3.74 -0.33
N VAL A 43 -0.38 -3.87 -1.51
CA VAL A 43 0.39 -5.05 -1.92
C VAL A 43 1.89 -4.77 -1.78
N PHE A 44 2.56 -5.51 -0.91
CA PHE A 44 4.00 -5.39 -0.68
C PHE A 44 4.76 -6.63 -1.20
N ILE A 45 5.75 -6.40 -2.06
CA ILE A 45 6.59 -7.45 -2.65
C ILE A 45 8.07 -7.24 -2.31
N PRO A 46 8.83 -8.33 -2.09
CA PRO A 46 10.27 -8.24 -1.95
C PRO A 46 10.95 -8.05 -3.32
N ILE A 47 11.88 -7.11 -3.41
CA ILE A 47 12.70 -6.86 -4.60
C ILE A 47 14.15 -6.68 -4.16
N LYS A 48 15.08 -7.35 -4.84
CA LYS A 48 16.50 -7.11 -4.67
C LYS A 48 16.93 -5.94 -5.54
N VAL A 49 17.46 -4.88 -4.93
CA VAL A 49 18.08 -3.74 -5.61
C VAL A 49 19.59 -3.87 -5.45
N ASN A 50 20.31 -4.06 -6.55
CA ASN A 50 21.77 -4.26 -6.55
C ASN A 50 22.23 -5.33 -5.54
N GLY A 51 21.44 -6.40 -5.39
CA GLY A 51 21.72 -7.54 -4.50
C GLY A 51 21.10 -7.45 -3.10
N ILE A 52 20.62 -6.28 -2.67
CA ILE A 52 20.00 -6.09 -1.35
C ILE A 52 18.49 -6.24 -1.45
N GLU A 53 17.92 -7.18 -0.68
CA GLU A 53 16.47 -7.38 -0.61
C GLU A 53 15.78 -6.28 0.20
N LEU A 54 14.76 -5.67 -0.41
CA LEU A 54 13.98 -4.55 0.11
C LEU A 54 12.48 -4.81 -0.12
N ASN A 55 11.62 -4.22 0.72
CA ASN A 55 10.17 -4.31 0.59
C ASN A 55 9.61 -3.14 -0.22
N PHE A 56 8.93 -3.44 -1.32
CA PHE A 56 8.33 -2.45 -2.20
C PHE A 56 6.80 -2.49 -2.13
N LEU A 57 6.17 -1.32 -2.05
CA LEU A 57 4.77 -1.13 -2.40
C LEU A 57 4.62 -1.26 -3.92
N LEU A 58 3.76 -2.17 -4.37
CA LEU A 58 3.39 -2.26 -5.77
C LEU A 58 2.26 -1.27 -6.07
N ASP A 59 2.51 -0.30 -6.96
CA ASP A 59 1.60 0.81 -7.21
C ASP A 59 1.46 1.13 -8.70
N SER A 60 0.31 0.80 -9.29
CA SER A 60 -0.02 1.12 -10.68
C SER A 60 -0.25 2.63 -10.93
N GLY A 61 -0.45 3.41 -9.88
CA GLY A 61 -0.63 4.86 -9.91
C GLY A 61 0.66 5.66 -10.01
N VAL A 62 1.83 5.00 -10.01
CA VAL A 62 3.15 5.63 -10.07
C VAL A 62 3.91 5.20 -11.33
N GLU A 63 4.53 6.18 -12.00
CA GLU A 63 5.33 5.94 -13.20
C GLU A 63 6.72 5.39 -12.86
N GLU A 64 7.35 5.98 -11.84
CA GLU A 64 8.76 5.78 -11.54
C GLU A 64 8.98 4.82 -10.37
N THR A 65 10.14 4.18 -10.33
CA THR A 65 10.56 3.39 -9.16
C THR A 65 11.22 4.30 -8.15
N ILE A 66 10.66 4.36 -6.94
CA ILE A 66 11.08 5.25 -5.87
C ILE A 66 11.65 4.40 -4.73
N LEU A 67 12.76 4.84 -4.14
CA LEU A 67 13.34 4.33 -2.91
C LEU A 67 13.29 5.41 -1.85
N PHE A 68 12.98 5.02 -0.63
CA PHE A 68 13.07 5.88 0.54
C PHE A 68 14.44 5.71 1.19
N SER A 69 14.93 6.78 1.81
CA SER A 69 16.15 6.71 2.62
C SER A 69 15.99 5.63 3.69
N MET A 70 16.96 4.73 3.78
CA MET A 70 16.92 3.62 4.74
C MET A 70 17.64 4.05 6.01
N GLU A 71 17.00 3.89 7.17
CA GLU A 71 17.67 4.04 8.47
C GLU A 71 18.65 2.88 8.75
N ASP A 72 18.43 1.73 8.11
CA ASP A 72 19.24 0.52 8.29
C ASP A 72 20.56 0.59 7.49
N LYS A 73 21.67 0.17 8.14
CA LYS A 73 23.05 0.11 7.61
C LYS A 73 23.28 -0.80 6.37
N LYS A 74 22.23 -1.26 5.70
CA LYS A 74 22.36 -2.00 4.43
C LYS A 74 22.50 -0.98 3.30
N GLU A 75 23.73 -0.53 3.08
CA GLU A 75 24.02 0.42 2.01
C GLU A 75 23.80 -0.25 0.64
N VAL A 76 22.77 0.20 -0.07
CA VAL A 76 22.60 -0.09 -1.49
C VAL A 76 23.57 0.81 -2.25
N SER A 77 24.52 0.20 -2.95
CA SER A 77 25.43 0.97 -3.81
C SER A 77 24.68 1.46 -5.05
N PHE A 78 24.59 2.78 -5.24
CA PHE A 78 23.95 3.40 -6.39
C PHE A 78 24.99 3.91 -7.39
N LYS A 79 24.65 3.85 -8.67
CA LYS A 79 25.50 4.32 -9.78
C LYS A 79 24.90 5.56 -10.43
N ASN A 80 25.75 6.42 -11.01
CA ASN A 80 25.35 7.58 -11.82
C ASN A 80 24.30 8.47 -11.16
N VAL A 81 24.62 8.97 -9.97
CA VAL A 81 23.70 9.69 -9.10
C VAL A 81 23.62 11.18 -9.49
N GLN A 82 22.40 11.71 -9.66
CA GLN A 82 22.14 13.12 -9.93
C GLN A 82 21.09 13.68 -8.95
N LYS A 83 21.25 14.92 -8.49
CA LYS A 83 20.23 15.59 -7.66
C LYS A 83 19.03 15.99 -8.50
N ILE A 84 17.84 15.81 -7.95
CA ILE A 84 16.57 16.18 -8.58
C ILE A 84 15.55 16.66 -7.53
N LYS A 85 14.42 17.17 -7.99
CA LYS A 85 13.25 17.50 -7.17
C LYS A 85 12.02 16.74 -7.66
N LEU A 86 11.23 16.23 -6.72
CA LEU A 86 10.06 15.38 -6.98
C LEU A 86 8.77 16.00 -6.41
N ARG A 87 7.61 15.65 -6.99
CA ARG A 87 6.28 16.12 -6.57
C ARG A 87 5.23 15.00 -6.67
N GLY A 88 4.21 15.02 -5.81
CA GLY A 88 3.07 14.08 -5.83
C GLY A 88 1.83 14.58 -5.07
N LEU A 89 0.98 13.67 -4.57
CA LEU A 89 -0.23 14.00 -3.80
C LEU A 89 0.12 14.49 -2.39
N GLY A 90 -0.57 15.51 -1.88
CA GLY A 90 -0.33 16.12 -0.56
C GLY A 90 -0.06 17.62 -0.65
N SER A 91 -0.05 18.30 0.51
CA SER A 91 -0.01 19.77 0.62
C SER A 91 1.38 20.40 0.60
N GLU A 92 2.45 19.61 0.72
CA GLU A 92 3.83 20.10 0.84
C GLU A 92 4.47 20.42 -0.53
N GLU A 93 5.60 21.14 -0.51
CA GLU A 93 6.36 21.54 -1.70
C GLU A 93 7.24 20.39 -2.26
N GLU A 94 8.16 20.71 -3.18
CA GLU A 94 9.06 19.76 -3.83
C GLU A 94 9.96 19.03 -2.82
N ILE A 95 10.05 17.70 -2.96
CA ILE A 95 10.94 16.87 -2.15
C ILE A 95 12.27 16.71 -2.87
N GLU A 96 13.38 16.98 -2.17
CA GLU A 96 14.72 16.73 -2.70
C GLU A 96 15.00 15.22 -2.80
N GLY A 97 15.59 14.83 -3.92
CA GLY A 97 15.93 13.44 -4.16
C GLY A 97 17.14 13.27 -5.06
N LEU A 98 17.51 12.02 -5.24
CA LEU A 98 18.54 11.59 -6.16
C LEU A 98 17.92 10.75 -7.27
N LYS A 99 18.56 10.76 -8.43
CA LYS A 99 18.26 9.89 -9.56
C LYS A 99 19.47 9.03 -9.81
N SER A 100 19.30 7.71 -9.81
CA SER A 100 20.34 6.73 -10.09
C SER A 100 19.96 5.90 -11.32
N THR A 101 20.94 5.63 -12.17
CA THR A 101 20.79 4.77 -13.36
C THR A 101 21.70 3.55 -13.25
N ASN A 102 21.58 2.60 -14.20
CA ASN A 102 22.39 1.39 -14.24
C ASN A 102 22.23 0.48 -13.02
N ASN A 103 21.03 0.47 -12.41
CA ASN A 103 20.69 -0.44 -11.32
C ASN A 103 20.14 -1.77 -11.85
N ILE A 104 20.29 -2.81 -11.04
CA ILE A 104 19.72 -4.13 -11.30
C ILE A 104 18.64 -4.36 -10.25
N LEU A 105 17.41 -4.62 -10.71
CA LEU A 105 16.29 -5.01 -9.87
C LEU A 105 15.86 -6.42 -10.23
N GLU A 106 15.66 -7.28 -9.24
CA GLU A 106 15.23 -8.66 -9.48
C GLU A 106 14.34 -9.20 -8.35
N THR A 107 13.41 -10.07 -8.72
CA THR A 107 12.56 -10.80 -7.75
C THR A 107 12.04 -12.10 -8.35
N HIS A 108 12.21 -13.23 -7.64
CA HIS A 108 11.62 -14.55 -7.93
C HIS A 108 11.75 -15.10 -9.37
N GLY A 109 12.59 -14.52 -10.23
CA GLY A 109 12.73 -14.92 -11.63
C GLY A 109 12.33 -13.88 -12.67
N ILE A 110 12.00 -12.65 -12.27
CA ILE A 110 11.99 -11.49 -13.15
C ILE A 110 13.15 -10.57 -12.82
N LYS A 111 13.70 -9.93 -13.84
CA LYS A 111 14.88 -9.06 -13.74
C LYS A 111 14.75 -7.86 -14.66
N SER A 112 15.17 -6.70 -14.17
CA SER A 112 15.33 -5.47 -14.94
C SER A 112 16.77 -5.00 -14.77
N VAL A 113 17.44 -4.76 -15.90
CA VAL A 113 18.81 -4.23 -15.93
C VAL A 113 18.80 -2.81 -16.49
N ASN A 114 19.75 -2.00 -16.05
CA ASN A 114 19.76 -0.56 -16.32
C ASN A 114 18.51 0.17 -15.82
N HIS A 115 17.96 -0.29 -14.70
CA HIS A 115 16.79 0.31 -14.10
C HIS A 115 17.14 1.69 -13.52
N MET A 116 16.26 2.65 -13.80
CA MET A 116 16.32 3.98 -13.22
C MET A 116 15.54 4.01 -11.91
N VAL A 117 16.17 4.51 -10.86
CA VAL A 117 15.60 4.60 -9.51
C VAL A 117 15.73 6.03 -9.02
N TYR A 118 14.67 6.53 -8.38
CA TYR A 118 14.66 7.81 -7.69
C TYR A 118 14.74 7.56 -6.19
N ILE A 119 15.53 8.33 -5.47
CA ILE A 119 15.80 8.13 -4.04
C ILE A 119 15.35 9.38 -3.30
N ILE A 120 14.48 9.23 -2.33
CA ILE A 120 14.05 10.31 -1.44
C ILE A 120 15.02 10.37 -0.27
N LEU A 121 15.64 11.53 -0.07
CA LEU A 121 16.62 11.72 0.99
C LEU A 121 15.99 12.12 2.32
N ASP A 122 14.81 12.73 2.27
CA ASP A 122 14.09 13.17 3.46
C ASP A 122 13.65 11.98 4.32
N GLN A 123 14.23 11.88 5.52
CA GLN A 123 13.91 10.85 6.51
C GLN A 123 12.57 11.12 7.22
N GLY A 124 12.03 12.35 7.15
CA GLY A 124 10.69 12.69 7.63
C GLY A 124 9.58 12.00 6.82
N PHE A 125 9.89 11.62 5.58
CA PHE A 125 9.01 10.86 4.72
C PHE A 125 9.09 9.36 5.00
N ASN A 126 8.49 8.91 6.12
CA ASN A 126 8.50 7.50 6.53
C ASN A 126 7.12 6.84 6.36
N LEU A 127 6.92 6.03 5.30
CA LEU A 127 5.71 5.21 5.17
C LEU A 127 5.66 4.06 6.18
N SER A 128 6.83 3.59 6.63
CA SER A 128 6.93 2.40 7.49
C SER A 128 6.18 2.59 8.81
N SER A 129 6.20 3.80 9.37
CA SER A 129 5.50 4.11 10.62
C SER A 129 3.98 3.97 10.49
N HIS A 130 3.41 4.40 9.36
CA HIS A 130 1.97 4.33 9.09
C HIS A 130 1.49 2.94 8.64
N ILE A 131 2.36 2.14 8.01
CA ILE A 131 2.03 0.78 7.57
C ILE A 131 2.29 -0.27 8.65
N GLY A 132 3.34 -0.07 9.46
CA GLY A 132 3.79 -0.98 10.51
C GLY A 132 4.71 -2.10 10.05
N ILE A 133 5.29 -1.97 8.86
CA ILE A 133 6.42 -2.78 8.38
C ILE A 133 7.44 -1.88 7.69
N PRO A 134 8.71 -2.28 7.54
CA PRO A 134 9.66 -1.56 6.71
C PRO A 134 9.14 -1.46 5.26
N VAL A 135 8.94 -0.23 4.79
CA VAL A 135 8.60 0.09 3.39
C VAL A 135 9.78 0.85 2.80
N ASN A 136 10.49 0.20 1.89
CA ASN A 136 11.75 0.68 1.35
C ASN A 136 11.57 1.41 0.02
N GLY A 137 10.49 1.14 -0.71
CA GLY A 137 10.23 1.82 -1.96
C GLY A 137 8.85 1.60 -2.53
N ILE A 138 8.60 2.25 -3.66
CA ILE A 138 7.41 2.09 -4.50
C ILE A 138 7.88 1.65 -5.88
N ILE A 139 7.21 0.65 -6.45
CA ILE A 139 7.44 0.18 -7.80
C ILE A 139 6.13 0.24 -8.59
N GLY A 140 6.19 0.86 -9.77
CA GLY A 140 4.99 1.09 -10.58
C GLY A 140 5.13 0.64 -12.03
N TYR A 141 4.88 1.55 -12.95
CA TYR A 141 4.67 1.28 -14.39
C TYR A 141 5.62 0.25 -15.02
N LYS A 142 6.92 0.34 -14.74
CA LYS A 142 7.95 -0.55 -15.32
C LYS A 142 7.79 -2.03 -14.93
N PHE A 143 7.10 -2.32 -13.83
CA PHE A 143 6.76 -3.69 -13.43
C PHE A 143 5.67 -4.30 -14.33
N PHE A 144 4.69 -3.48 -14.74
CA PHE A 144 3.50 -3.91 -15.47
C PHE A 144 3.66 -3.87 -17.00
N LYS A 145 4.35 -2.85 -17.53
CA LYS A 145 4.34 -2.47 -18.96
C LYS A 145 4.53 -3.63 -19.95
N ASN A 146 5.42 -4.57 -19.67
CA ASN A 146 5.77 -5.66 -20.61
C ASN A 146 5.21 -7.03 -20.21
N ASN A 147 4.51 -7.12 -19.08
CA ASN A 147 4.14 -8.37 -18.44
C ASN A 147 2.61 -8.49 -18.33
N ILE A 148 2.09 -9.72 -18.45
CA ILE A 148 0.71 -10.01 -18.07
C ILE A 148 0.72 -10.31 -16.57
N VAL A 149 0.27 -9.35 -15.76
CA VAL A 149 0.40 -9.39 -14.29
C VAL A 149 -0.92 -9.79 -13.66
N GLU A 150 -1.02 -11.01 -13.14
CA GLU A 150 -2.17 -11.49 -12.36
C GLU A 150 -1.94 -11.27 -10.86
N ILE A 151 -2.80 -10.52 -10.19
CA ILE A 151 -2.81 -10.30 -8.75
C ILE A 151 -3.93 -11.12 -8.14
N ASN A 152 -3.55 -12.15 -7.38
CA ASN A 152 -4.48 -13.01 -6.66
C ASN A 152 -4.45 -12.71 -5.16
N TYR A 153 -5.41 -11.89 -4.72
CA TYR A 153 -5.52 -11.44 -3.31
C TYR A 153 -5.84 -12.57 -2.32
N GLN A 154 -6.59 -13.59 -2.74
CA GLN A 154 -6.89 -14.74 -1.88
C GLN A 154 -5.65 -15.58 -1.60
N LYS A 155 -4.85 -15.85 -2.64
CA LYS A 155 -3.61 -16.63 -2.54
C LYS A 155 -2.41 -15.81 -2.06
N LYS A 156 -2.56 -14.48 -1.95
CA LYS A 156 -1.47 -13.53 -1.66
C LYS A 156 -0.26 -13.74 -2.58
N LYS A 157 -0.54 -13.94 -3.87
CA LYS A 157 0.46 -14.21 -4.92
C LYS A 157 0.21 -13.36 -6.15
N ILE A 158 1.29 -12.84 -6.72
CA ILE A 158 1.32 -12.28 -8.07
C ILE A 158 1.85 -13.38 -9.01
N PHE A 159 1.18 -13.56 -10.13
CA PHE A 159 1.65 -14.41 -11.20
C PHE A 159 2.02 -13.54 -12.40
N ILE A 160 3.26 -13.66 -12.85
CA ILE A 160 3.74 -13.03 -14.07
C ILE A 160 3.68 -14.08 -15.17
N HIS A 161 2.82 -13.85 -16.15
CA HIS A 161 2.69 -14.73 -17.30
C HIS A 161 3.47 -14.17 -18.48
N GLU A 162 3.98 -15.06 -19.32
CA GLU A 162 4.59 -14.68 -20.59
C GLU A 162 3.57 -13.93 -21.47
N ASN A 163 4.06 -12.93 -22.19
CA ASN A 163 3.25 -12.11 -23.08
C ASN A 163 3.00 -12.84 -24.40
N ASN A 164 2.00 -13.74 -24.44
CA ASN A 164 1.64 -14.49 -25.64
C ASN A 164 0.11 -14.60 -25.86
N GLU A 165 -0.28 -14.82 -27.13
CA GLU A 165 -1.68 -14.87 -27.56
C GLU A 165 -2.46 -16.06 -27.00
N GLU A 166 -1.80 -17.20 -26.76
CA GLU A 166 -2.45 -18.37 -26.19
C GLU A 166 -2.95 -18.10 -24.75
N ILE A 167 -2.13 -17.40 -23.96
CA ILE A 167 -2.49 -16.97 -22.62
C ILE A 167 -3.69 -16.02 -22.69
N ARG A 168 -3.68 -15.01 -23.57
CA ARG A 168 -4.79 -14.06 -23.74
C ARG A 168 -6.12 -14.75 -24.05
N LYS A 169 -6.13 -15.65 -25.03
CA LYS A 169 -7.34 -16.43 -25.39
C LYS A 169 -7.90 -17.21 -24.21
N ARG A 170 -7.02 -17.80 -23.39
CA ARG A 170 -7.44 -18.53 -22.17
C ARG A 170 -7.99 -17.58 -21.10
N LEU A 171 -7.47 -16.36 -21.00
CA LEU A 171 -7.96 -15.35 -20.05
C LEU A 171 -9.34 -14.84 -20.46
N ASP A 172 -9.57 -14.54 -21.73
CA ASP A 172 -10.87 -14.10 -22.26
C ASP A 172 -11.99 -15.11 -21.99
N GLN A 173 -11.68 -16.40 -21.91
CA GLN A 173 -12.65 -17.45 -21.58
C GLN A 173 -12.98 -17.55 -20.08
N LYS A 174 -12.08 -17.10 -19.20
CA LYS A 174 -12.16 -17.35 -17.74
C LYS A 174 -12.47 -16.11 -16.91
N PHE A 175 -12.30 -14.93 -17.49
CA PHE A 175 -12.42 -13.64 -16.82
C PHE A 175 -13.32 -12.71 -17.62
N LYS A 176 -13.91 -11.73 -16.95
CA LYS A 176 -14.54 -10.61 -17.62
C LYS A 176 -13.45 -9.66 -18.10
N THR A 177 -13.37 -9.43 -19.40
CA THR A 177 -12.41 -8.52 -20.03
C THR A 177 -12.96 -7.10 -20.09
N LEU A 178 -12.16 -6.13 -19.64
CA LEU A 178 -12.43 -4.70 -19.71
C LEU A 178 -11.33 -3.98 -20.49
N PRO A 179 -11.67 -3.07 -21.41
CA PRO A 179 -10.68 -2.20 -22.02
C PRO A 179 -10.13 -1.20 -21.00
N ILE A 180 -8.83 -0.94 -21.07
CA ILE A 180 -8.16 0.12 -20.29
C ILE A 180 -7.41 1.07 -21.21
N THR A 181 -7.12 2.28 -20.73
CA THR A 181 -6.17 3.17 -21.39
C THR A 181 -4.91 3.30 -20.56
N ILE A 182 -3.76 3.45 -21.20
CA ILE A 182 -2.50 3.77 -20.53
C ILE A 182 -2.14 5.21 -20.91
N GLU A 183 -2.27 6.14 -19.97
CA GLU A 183 -2.05 7.56 -20.20
C GLU A 183 -1.06 8.08 -19.17
N ARG A 184 0.04 8.70 -19.62
CA ARG A 184 1.15 9.12 -18.76
C ARG A 184 1.63 7.98 -17.83
N SER A 185 1.84 6.80 -18.42
CA SER A 185 2.36 5.62 -17.72
C SER A 185 1.43 5.08 -16.61
N LYS A 186 0.13 5.39 -16.66
CA LYS A 186 -0.86 4.97 -15.65
C LYS A 186 -2.10 4.35 -16.30
N PRO A 187 -2.70 3.30 -15.72
CA PRO A 187 -3.87 2.62 -16.27
C PRO A 187 -5.19 3.27 -15.86
N TYR A 188 -6.12 3.45 -16.79
CA TYR A 188 -7.45 3.97 -16.52
C TYR A 188 -8.54 3.05 -17.06
N ILE A 189 -9.66 3.01 -16.34
CA ILE A 189 -10.91 2.38 -16.74
C ILE A 189 -12.00 3.43 -16.86
N VAL A 190 -12.99 3.17 -17.70
CA VAL A 190 -14.25 3.91 -17.71
C VAL A 190 -15.29 3.07 -16.99
N ALA A 191 -15.93 3.67 -15.99
CA ALA A 191 -16.98 3.10 -15.16
C ALA A 191 -18.18 4.05 -15.09
N THR A 192 -19.21 3.69 -14.31
CA THR A 192 -20.39 4.52 -14.10
C THR A 192 -20.71 4.60 -12.61
N ALA A 193 -20.63 5.81 -12.05
CA ALA A 193 -21.04 6.08 -10.67
C ALA A 193 -22.49 6.55 -10.64
N ILE A 194 -23.26 6.14 -9.62
CA ILE A 194 -24.58 6.70 -9.34
C ILE A 194 -24.49 7.43 -8.00
N VAL A 195 -24.66 8.75 -8.04
CA VAL A 195 -24.62 9.63 -6.88
C VAL A 195 -25.93 10.40 -6.84
N ASP A 196 -26.71 10.26 -5.77
CA ASP A 196 -28.03 10.88 -5.62
C ASP A 196 -28.93 10.70 -6.88
N ASP A 197 -29.02 9.46 -7.37
CA ASP A 197 -29.77 9.03 -8.56
C ASP A 197 -29.28 9.60 -9.91
N VAL A 198 -28.16 10.32 -9.91
CA VAL A 198 -27.51 10.81 -11.14
C VAL A 198 -26.44 9.83 -11.60
N SER A 199 -26.57 9.35 -12.84
CA SER A 199 -25.57 8.49 -13.50
C SER A 199 -24.46 9.34 -14.12
N ILE A 200 -23.22 9.07 -13.72
CA ILE A 200 -22.04 9.86 -14.12
C ILE A 200 -20.97 8.92 -14.70
N PRO A 201 -20.57 9.10 -15.98
CA PRO A 201 -19.41 8.43 -16.54
C PRO A 201 -18.14 8.77 -15.76
N ALA A 202 -17.38 7.74 -15.41
CA ALA A 202 -16.29 7.82 -14.46
C ALA A 202 -15.00 7.27 -15.07
N LYS A 203 -14.11 8.14 -15.56
CA LYS A 203 -12.73 7.73 -15.87
C LYS A 203 -11.93 7.68 -14.57
N LEU A 204 -11.55 6.47 -14.16
CA LEU A 204 -10.86 6.20 -12.91
C LEU A 204 -9.48 5.62 -13.17
N LEU A 205 -8.48 6.12 -12.43
CA LEU A 205 -7.18 5.46 -12.32
C LEU A 205 -7.36 4.10 -11.62
N ILE A 206 -6.81 3.02 -12.18
CA ILE A 206 -6.67 1.75 -11.46
C ILE A 206 -5.46 1.89 -10.55
N ASP A 207 -5.69 1.95 -9.23
CA ASP A 207 -4.70 2.39 -8.26
C ASP A 207 -4.47 1.32 -7.18
N ILE A 208 -3.47 0.46 -7.38
CA ILE A 208 -3.10 -0.57 -6.41
C ILE A 208 -2.43 0.05 -5.15
N GLY A 209 -1.86 1.26 -5.28
CA GLY A 209 -1.26 2.01 -4.18
C GLY A 209 -2.26 2.79 -3.32
N ASN A 210 -3.51 2.89 -3.74
CA ASN A 210 -4.59 3.47 -2.94
C ASN A 210 -5.24 2.41 -2.04
N SER A 211 -5.23 2.62 -0.72
CA SER A 211 -5.85 1.69 0.24
C SER A 211 -7.38 1.76 0.30
N ASP A 212 -7.98 2.89 -0.10
CA ASP A 212 -9.42 3.13 -0.06
C ASP A 212 -10.14 2.39 -1.20
N SER A 213 -11.46 2.55 -1.26
CA SER A 213 -12.34 2.00 -2.31
C SER A 213 -12.34 2.85 -3.55
N PHE A 214 -12.79 4.10 -3.42
CA PHE A 214 -12.81 5.07 -4.50
C PHE A 214 -12.36 6.41 -3.98
N TRP A 215 -11.51 7.09 -4.73
CA TRP A 215 -11.30 8.52 -4.59
C TRP A 215 -12.02 9.23 -5.70
N ILE A 216 -12.80 10.25 -5.38
CA ILE A 216 -13.57 11.03 -6.35
C ILE A 216 -13.23 12.51 -6.16
N PHE A 217 -12.98 13.19 -7.28
CA PHE A 217 -12.66 14.60 -7.30
C PHE A 217 -13.92 15.42 -7.62
N GLU A 218 -14.20 16.41 -6.79
CA GLU A 218 -15.30 17.34 -7.04
C GLU A 218 -15.07 18.13 -8.32
N ASN A 219 -16.17 18.39 -9.04
CA ASN A 219 -16.16 19.23 -10.24
C ASN A 219 -17.55 19.89 -10.42
N ASN A 220 -17.85 20.38 -11.62
CA ASN A 220 -19.13 21.04 -11.87
C ASN A 220 -20.32 20.06 -11.84
N LYS A 221 -20.10 18.77 -12.13
CA LYS A 221 -21.12 17.71 -12.17
C LYS A 221 -21.14 16.86 -10.90
N ILE A 222 -20.00 16.70 -10.24
CA ILE A 222 -19.83 15.87 -9.05
C ILE A 222 -19.64 16.77 -7.85
N LYS A 223 -20.55 16.66 -6.89
CA LYS A 223 -20.50 17.37 -5.61
C LYS A 223 -20.36 16.37 -4.47
N LEU A 224 -19.77 16.83 -3.37
CA LEU A 224 -19.75 16.08 -2.12
C LEU A 224 -21.19 15.72 -1.68
N PRO A 225 -21.50 14.44 -1.43
CA PRO A 225 -22.83 14.02 -0.97
C PRO A 225 -23.23 14.65 0.36
N LYS A 226 -24.53 14.84 0.62
CA LYS A 226 -25.02 15.46 1.88
C LYS A 226 -24.57 14.72 3.13
N LYS A 227 -24.53 13.38 3.09
CA LYS A 227 -24.07 12.53 4.20
C LYS A 227 -22.57 12.26 4.03
N ASN A 228 -21.78 13.06 4.72
CA ASN A 228 -20.32 12.99 4.72
C ASN A 228 -19.77 13.47 6.08
N PHE A 229 -18.49 13.24 6.32
CA PHE A 229 -17.75 13.86 7.41
C PHE A 229 -16.31 14.19 6.97
N PRO A 230 -15.67 15.25 7.53
CA PRO A 230 -14.27 15.56 7.27
C PRO A 230 -13.36 14.49 7.87
N ASP A 231 -12.34 14.03 7.16
CA ASP A 231 -11.46 12.95 7.60
C ASP A 231 -10.05 13.05 7.05
N PHE A 232 -9.13 12.41 7.77
CA PHE A 232 -7.78 12.14 7.28
C PHE A 232 -7.83 10.97 6.30
N LEU A 233 -7.61 11.26 5.03
CA LEU A 233 -7.71 10.27 3.95
C LEU A 233 -6.45 9.42 3.84
N GLY A 234 -5.30 9.96 4.24
CA GLY A 234 -4.04 9.25 4.30
C GLY A 234 -2.84 10.16 4.08
N LYS A 235 -1.71 9.56 3.75
CA LYS A 235 -0.46 10.25 3.45
C LYS A 235 -0.07 10.00 2.00
N GLY A 236 0.05 11.08 1.23
CA GLY A 236 0.55 11.07 -0.13
C GLY A 236 2.05 11.30 -0.17
N PHE A 237 2.60 11.32 -1.39
CA PHE A 237 4.02 11.57 -1.62
C PHE A 237 4.49 12.96 -1.14
N SER A 238 3.62 13.97 -1.20
CA SER A 238 3.84 15.36 -0.77
C SER A 238 3.11 15.67 0.54
N GLY A 239 3.01 14.70 1.46
CA GLY A 239 2.47 14.90 2.80
C GLY A 239 1.02 14.47 2.99
N ASP A 240 0.39 15.02 4.02
CA ASP A 240 -0.94 14.62 4.48
C ASP A 240 -2.04 14.96 3.45
N ILE A 241 -3.05 14.09 3.39
CA ILE A 241 -4.21 14.22 2.50
C ILE A 241 -5.45 14.29 3.39
N GLU A 242 -5.99 15.49 3.46
CA GLU A 242 -7.26 15.77 4.13
C GLU A 242 -8.39 15.78 3.11
N GLY A 243 -9.60 15.56 3.59
CA GLY A 243 -10.80 15.63 2.75
C GLY A 243 -12.02 15.16 3.50
N HIS A 244 -12.94 14.55 2.77
CA HIS A 244 -14.19 14.05 3.32
C HIS A 244 -14.39 12.58 2.96
N ARG A 245 -15.01 11.81 3.84
CA ARG A 245 -15.58 10.50 3.50
C ARG A 245 -17.08 10.62 3.37
N ALA A 246 -17.61 9.96 2.35
CA ALA A 246 -19.03 9.89 2.07
C ALA A 246 -19.42 8.45 1.71
N LYS A 247 -20.73 8.18 1.71
CA LYS A 247 -21.31 6.92 1.23
C LYS A 247 -22.18 7.26 0.02
N ILE A 248 -21.97 6.56 -1.10
CA ILE A 248 -22.80 6.72 -2.31
C ILE A 248 -23.70 5.51 -2.49
N SER A 249 -24.85 5.66 -3.14
CA SER A 249 -25.84 4.57 -3.27
C SER A 249 -25.29 3.37 -4.04
N LYS A 250 -24.66 3.62 -5.19
CA LYS A 250 -24.19 2.56 -6.09
C LYS A 250 -23.01 2.99 -6.95
N PHE A 251 -22.06 2.08 -7.13
CA PHE A 251 -21.00 2.20 -8.12
C PHE A 251 -21.02 1.00 -9.06
N SER A 252 -20.96 1.24 -10.38
CA SER A 252 -20.99 0.19 -11.39
C SER A 252 -19.72 0.23 -12.24
N MET A 253 -19.08 -0.93 -12.38
CA MET A 253 -17.90 -1.12 -13.23
C MET A 253 -18.14 -2.34 -14.10
N ALA A 254 -18.46 -2.10 -15.38
CA ALA A 254 -18.99 -3.12 -16.28
C ALA A 254 -20.20 -3.84 -15.68
N ASP A 255 -20.16 -5.16 -15.56
CA ASP A 255 -21.27 -5.98 -15.03
C ASP A 255 -21.22 -6.09 -13.49
N PHE A 256 -20.33 -5.35 -12.83
CA PHE A 256 -20.11 -5.42 -11.40
C PHE A 256 -20.72 -4.22 -10.70
N GLU A 257 -21.64 -4.51 -9.77
CA GLU A 257 -22.31 -3.50 -8.96
C GLU A 257 -21.84 -3.57 -7.52
N PHE A 258 -21.46 -2.42 -6.97
CA PHE A 258 -21.12 -2.22 -5.57
C PHE A 258 -22.19 -1.36 -4.92
N LYS A 259 -22.79 -1.87 -3.86
CA LYS A 259 -23.82 -1.16 -3.09
C LYS A 259 -23.18 -0.44 -1.91
N ASN A 260 -23.62 0.79 -1.68
CA ASN A 260 -23.19 1.60 -0.53
C ASN A 260 -21.65 1.72 -0.36
N PRO A 261 -20.84 1.88 -1.42
CA PRO A 261 -19.41 2.03 -1.22
C PRO A 261 -19.08 3.32 -0.47
N ILE A 262 -18.10 3.22 0.42
CA ILE A 262 -17.45 4.39 1.00
C ILE A 262 -16.59 5.04 -0.08
N VAL A 263 -16.57 6.37 -0.13
CA VAL A 263 -15.84 7.15 -1.12
C VAL A 263 -15.12 8.27 -0.40
N SER A 264 -13.87 8.49 -0.79
CA SER A 264 -13.05 9.59 -0.29
C SER A 264 -13.07 10.74 -1.30
N PHE A 265 -13.27 11.95 -0.80
CA PHE A 265 -13.26 13.20 -1.54
C PHE A 265 -12.12 14.08 -1.01
N PRO A 266 -10.92 14.01 -1.62
CA PRO A 266 -9.79 14.82 -1.20
C PRO A 266 -10.03 16.31 -1.39
N ASP A 267 -9.53 17.12 -0.46
CA ASP A 267 -9.59 18.57 -0.57
C ASP A 267 -8.78 19.08 -1.77
N SER A 268 -9.21 20.21 -2.33
CA SER A 268 -8.54 20.84 -3.47
C SER A 268 -7.07 21.16 -3.22
N SER A 269 -6.71 21.49 -1.96
CA SER A 269 -5.34 21.72 -1.51
C SER A 269 -4.46 20.47 -1.63
N SER A 270 -4.99 19.30 -1.29
CA SER A 270 -4.27 18.01 -1.33
C SER A 270 -4.05 17.46 -2.74
N ILE A 271 -4.81 17.95 -3.75
CA ILE A 271 -4.68 17.52 -5.15
C ILE A 271 -3.98 18.55 -6.06
N LYS A 272 -3.62 19.73 -5.53
CA LYS A 272 -3.06 20.87 -6.30
C LYS A 272 -1.83 20.49 -7.14
N ASN A 273 -1.01 19.58 -6.64
CA ASN A 273 0.26 19.17 -7.26
C ASN A 273 0.10 18.05 -8.31
N VAL A 274 -1.09 17.50 -8.48
CA VAL A 274 -1.33 16.38 -9.41
C VAL A 274 -1.77 16.89 -10.78
N LYS A 275 -0.97 16.58 -11.81
CA LYS A 275 -1.36 16.81 -13.21
C LYS A 275 -2.43 15.81 -13.63
N MET A 276 -3.70 16.22 -13.51
CA MET A 276 -4.83 15.39 -13.95
C MET A 276 -4.78 15.14 -15.47
N VAL A 277 -5.25 13.96 -15.86
CA VAL A 277 -5.54 13.61 -17.25
C VAL A 277 -6.96 14.04 -17.56
N VAL A 278 -7.23 14.39 -18.81
CA VAL A 278 -8.56 14.82 -19.28
C VAL A 278 -9.61 13.77 -18.89
N ASP A 279 -10.74 14.27 -18.40
CA ASP A 279 -11.91 13.52 -17.93
C ASP A 279 -11.69 12.59 -16.72
N ARG A 280 -10.48 12.56 -16.12
CA ARG A 280 -10.26 11.79 -14.89
C ARG A 280 -11.08 12.40 -13.76
N ILE A 281 -11.97 11.60 -13.17
CA ILE A 281 -12.77 12.03 -12.02
C ILE A 281 -12.36 11.36 -10.70
N GLY A 282 -11.36 10.47 -10.71
CA GLY A 282 -11.00 9.73 -9.51
C GLY A 282 -10.00 8.59 -9.68
N SER A 283 -10.00 7.69 -8.70
CA SER A 283 -9.32 6.38 -8.74
C SER A 283 -10.16 5.28 -8.08
N VAL A 284 -9.91 4.04 -8.49
CA VAL A 284 -10.40 2.82 -7.81
C VAL A 284 -9.22 2.17 -7.08
N GLY A 285 -9.38 1.95 -5.78
CA GLY A 285 -8.33 1.49 -4.88
C GLY A 285 -8.50 0.06 -4.38
N GLY A 286 -7.58 -0.36 -3.53
CA GLY A 286 -7.41 -1.70 -2.98
C GLY A 286 -8.64 -2.28 -2.30
N GLU A 287 -9.49 -1.47 -1.68
CA GLU A 287 -10.73 -1.96 -1.04
C GLU A 287 -11.71 -2.54 -2.07
N VAL A 288 -11.70 -2.03 -3.31
CA VAL A 288 -12.46 -2.58 -4.43
C VAL A 288 -11.65 -3.64 -5.16
N LEU A 289 -10.37 -3.38 -5.45
CA LEU A 289 -9.53 -4.27 -6.25
C LEU A 289 -9.35 -5.65 -5.59
N LYS A 290 -9.23 -5.71 -4.25
CA LYS A 290 -9.06 -6.98 -3.50
C LYS A 290 -10.23 -7.95 -3.61
N ARG A 291 -11.38 -7.48 -4.12
CA ARG A 291 -12.63 -8.25 -4.33
C ARG A 291 -12.59 -9.13 -5.58
N PHE A 292 -11.51 -9.03 -6.35
CA PHE A 292 -11.30 -9.79 -7.57
C PHE A 292 -9.96 -10.52 -7.53
N THR A 293 -9.80 -11.49 -8.43
CA THR A 293 -8.49 -11.74 -9.06
C THR A 293 -8.41 -10.84 -10.28
N ILE A 294 -7.35 -10.05 -10.35
CA ILE A 294 -7.14 -9.02 -11.36
C ILE A 294 -6.00 -9.44 -12.26
N ILE A 295 -6.11 -9.20 -13.56
CA ILE A 295 -4.98 -9.31 -14.49
C ILE A 295 -4.86 -8.01 -15.27
N LEU A 296 -3.67 -7.42 -15.28
CA LEU A 296 -3.34 -6.24 -16.06
C LEU A 296 -2.45 -6.66 -17.25
N ASP A 297 -2.92 -6.37 -18.46
CA ASP A 297 -2.16 -6.51 -19.70
C ASP A 297 -2.05 -5.14 -20.35
N TYR A 298 -0.95 -4.43 -20.07
CA TYR A 298 -0.72 -3.08 -20.59
C TYR A 298 -0.41 -3.09 -22.09
N ALA A 299 0.16 -4.19 -22.59
CA ALA A 299 0.51 -4.33 -24.01
C ALA A 299 -0.76 -4.42 -24.86
N ASP A 300 -1.74 -5.20 -24.43
CA ASP A 300 -3.04 -5.34 -25.12
C ASP A 300 -4.12 -4.38 -24.57
N ARG A 301 -3.76 -3.51 -23.63
CA ARG A 301 -4.64 -2.50 -23.01
C ARG A 301 -5.93 -3.11 -22.48
N LYS A 302 -5.80 -4.22 -21.76
CA LYS A 302 -6.92 -4.94 -21.13
C LYS A 302 -6.70 -5.15 -19.64
N MET A 303 -7.80 -5.15 -18.92
CA MET A 303 -7.90 -5.64 -17.55
C MET A 303 -8.87 -6.83 -17.52
N TYR A 304 -8.46 -7.92 -16.87
CA TYR A 304 -9.30 -9.09 -16.68
C TYR A 304 -9.74 -9.19 -15.23
N LEU A 305 -11.02 -9.44 -15.00
CA LEU A 305 -11.63 -9.48 -13.67
C LEU A 305 -12.36 -10.78 -13.44
N LYS A 306 -12.09 -11.40 -12.29
CA LYS A 306 -12.88 -12.53 -11.77
C LYS A 306 -13.20 -12.29 -10.31
N LYS A 307 -14.50 -12.24 -9.97
CA LYS A 307 -14.97 -12.09 -8.59
C LYS A 307 -14.36 -13.17 -7.71
N ASN A 308 -13.99 -12.79 -6.49
CA ASN A 308 -13.56 -13.74 -5.47
C ASN A 308 -14.57 -13.76 -4.31
N ASN A 309 -14.29 -14.52 -3.23
CA ASN A 309 -15.23 -14.65 -2.12
C ASN A 309 -15.47 -13.36 -1.31
N LYS A 310 -14.62 -12.34 -1.48
CA LYS A 310 -14.75 -11.03 -0.83
C LYS A 310 -15.63 -10.05 -1.59
N PHE A 311 -16.17 -10.45 -2.74
CA PHE A 311 -16.90 -9.52 -3.61
C PHE A 311 -18.05 -8.81 -2.90
N ASN A 312 -18.77 -9.54 -2.05
CA ASN A 312 -19.92 -9.05 -1.31
C ASN A 312 -19.60 -8.55 0.12
N ASP A 313 -18.31 -8.48 0.52
CA ASP A 313 -17.95 -7.95 1.85
C ASP A 313 -18.50 -6.51 1.98
N PRO A 314 -19.02 -6.07 3.12
CA PRO A 314 -19.45 -4.68 3.25
C PRO A 314 -18.24 -3.73 3.16
N PHE A 315 -18.51 -2.47 2.80
CA PHE A 315 -17.50 -1.42 2.88
C PHE A 315 -17.49 -0.86 4.30
N SER A 316 -16.31 -0.77 4.90
CA SER A 316 -16.12 -0.20 6.24
C SER A 316 -15.04 0.86 6.23
N TYR A 317 -15.08 1.73 7.23
CA TYR A 317 -14.12 2.81 7.45
C TYR A 317 -13.80 2.90 8.94
N ASN A 318 -12.84 3.74 9.31
CA ASN A 318 -12.46 3.93 10.70
C ASN A 318 -13.55 4.72 11.47
N LYS A 319 -14.30 4.03 12.32
CA LYS A 319 -15.41 4.58 13.11
C LYS A 319 -14.95 5.28 14.39
N SER A 320 -13.70 5.08 14.81
CA SER A 320 -13.17 5.70 16.03
C SER A 320 -12.86 7.19 15.84
N GLY A 321 -12.43 7.56 14.64
CA GLY A 321 -11.90 8.89 14.34
C GLY A 321 -10.43 9.10 14.73
N ILE A 322 -9.70 8.08 15.21
CA ILE A 322 -8.26 8.20 15.49
C ILE A 322 -7.41 7.57 14.39
N THR A 323 -6.29 8.22 14.06
CA THR A 323 -5.23 7.66 13.23
C THR A 323 -4.06 7.26 14.13
N ILE A 324 -3.61 6.02 14.01
CA ILE A 324 -2.51 5.46 14.80
C ILE A 324 -1.31 5.19 13.90
N GLN A 325 -0.11 5.44 14.40
CA GLN A 325 1.15 5.05 13.76
C GLN A 325 2.12 4.41 14.76
N HIS A 326 3.19 3.80 14.24
CA HIS A 326 4.34 3.43 15.07
C HIS A 326 5.14 4.66 15.50
N ASN A 327 5.45 4.74 16.79
CA ASN A 327 6.30 5.76 17.40
C ASN A 327 7.54 5.12 18.04
N GLY A 328 8.37 4.46 17.22
CA GLY A 328 9.60 3.82 17.68
C GLY A 328 9.39 2.53 18.49
N LEU A 329 10.36 2.24 19.37
CA LEU A 329 10.47 1.00 20.14
C LEU A 329 10.64 1.29 21.63
N GLN A 330 10.07 0.43 22.48
CA GLN A 330 10.24 0.44 23.94
C GLN A 330 10.82 -0.89 24.43
N TRP A 331 11.62 -0.84 25.50
CA TRP A 331 12.07 -2.05 26.18
C TRP A 331 10.96 -2.63 27.05
N VAL A 332 10.62 -3.89 26.82
CA VAL A 332 9.68 -4.64 27.62
C VAL A 332 10.39 -5.83 28.25
N GLN A 333 10.24 -5.97 29.57
CA GLN A 333 10.68 -7.14 30.32
C GLN A 333 9.60 -8.22 30.21
N GLU A 334 9.92 -9.33 29.54
CA GLU A 334 9.08 -10.53 29.51
C GLU A 334 9.63 -11.57 30.50
N THR A 335 8.76 -12.17 31.30
CA THR A 335 9.08 -13.31 32.15
C THR A 335 8.94 -14.58 31.32
N VAL A 336 10.03 -15.31 31.09
CA VAL A 336 10.01 -16.59 30.39
C VAL A 336 10.03 -17.72 31.42
N HIS A 337 9.02 -18.57 31.38
CA HIS A 337 8.96 -19.79 32.18
C HIS A 337 9.80 -20.87 31.48
N LEU A 338 10.80 -21.41 32.17
CA LEU A 338 11.55 -22.55 31.66
C LEU A 338 10.75 -23.82 31.95
N GLU A 339 10.13 -24.39 30.91
CA GLU A 339 9.66 -25.77 31.02
C GLU A 339 10.88 -26.69 31.13
N MET A 340 11.15 -27.19 32.33
CA MET A 340 12.16 -28.22 32.53
C MET A 340 11.71 -29.50 31.84
N VAL A 341 12.36 -29.87 30.74
CA VAL A 341 12.24 -31.19 30.15
C VAL A 341 12.73 -32.20 31.19
N LYS A 342 11.83 -32.99 31.76
CA LYS A 342 12.20 -34.10 32.65
C LYS A 342 13.01 -35.11 31.84
N VAL A 343 14.32 -35.09 32.00
CA VAL A 343 15.19 -36.19 31.59
C VAL A 343 14.97 -37.31 32.61
N ILE A 344 14.27 -38.37 32.20
CA ILE A 344 14.15 -39.58 33.01
C ILE A 344 15.47 -40.35 32.84
N SER A 345 16.40 -40.11 33.75
CA SER A 345 17.56 -40.99 33.98
C SER A 345 17.29 -41.71 35.31
N GLY A 346 17.04 -43.02 35.26
CA GLY A 346 16.81 -43.83 36.44
C GLY A 346 18.08 -44.01 37.28
N THR A 347 17.98 -43.81 38.59
CA THR A 347 18.08 -44.81 39.67
C THR A 347 17.99 -44.08 41.01
N ASP A 348 17.31 -44.72 41.97
CA ASP A 348 16.93 -44.20 43.28
C ASP A 348 18.11 -43.78 44.17
N GLU A 349 17.95 -42.69 44.93
CA GLU A 349 18.21 -42.69 46.38
C GLU A 349 17.56 -41.48 47.08
N VAL A 350 17.18 -41.72 48.32
CA VAL A 350 16.23 -40.95 49.15
C VAL A 350 16.88 -39.72 49.79
N GLY A 351 16.24 -38.56 49.68
CA GLY A 351 16.55 -37.37 50.48
C GLY A 351 15.43 -36.35 50.40
N ARG A 352 14.69 -36.16 51.51
CA ARG A 352 13.66 -35.13 51.65
C ARG A 352 14.29 -33.75 51.58
N ASP A 353 13.84 -32.93 50.63
CA ASP A 353 13.63 -31.51 50.88
C ASP A 353 12.51 -30.96 49.97
N LEU A 354 11.34 -30.80 50.57
CA LEU A 354 10.24 -29.99 50.04
C LEU A 354 10.47 -28.57 50.56
N LYS A 355 11.32 -27.78 49.89
CA LYS A 355 11.36 -26.32 50.07
C LYS A 355 11.93 -25.64 48.82
N ASN A 356 11.16 -24.69 48.32
CA ASN A 356 11.45 -23.76 47.23
C ASN A 356 11.58 -24.37 45.83
N ARG A 357 10.43 -24.66 45.20
CA ARG A 357 10.32 -24.44 43.75
C ARG A 357 10.22 -22.94 43.53
N GLU A 358 11.36 -22.25 43.58
CA GLU A 358 11.48 -20.99 42.84
C GLU A 358 11.32 -21.40 41.37
N GLU A 359 10.19 -21.05 40.76
CA GLU A 359 10.06 -21.12 39.32
C GLU A 359 11.20 -20.27 38.76
N ASP A 360 12.20 -20.89 38.14
CA ASP A 360 13.36 -20.22 37.54
C ASP A 360 12.89 -19.31 36.40
N PHE A 361 12.45 -18.11 36.75
CA PHE A 361 12.06 -17.09 35.81
C PHE A 361 13.29 -16.41 35.26
N LYS A 362 13.53 -16.53 33.95
CA LYS A 362 14.49 -15.67 33.25
C LYS A 362 13.76 -14.47 32.67
N TYR A 363 14.27 -13.28 33.00
CA TYR A 363 13.83 -12.04 32.39
C TYR A 363 14.48 -11.87 31.03
N LYS A 364 13.65 -11.68 30.00
CA LYS A 364 14.10 -11.36 28.65
C LYS A 364 13.62 -9.97 28.29
N PHE A 365 14.56 -9.03 28.16
CA PHE A 365 14.28 -7.70 27.64
C PHE A 365 14.16 -7.75 26.12
N GLN A 366 13.07 -7.22 25.57
CA GLN A 366 12.83 -7.13 24.13
C GLN A 366 12.38 -5.74 23.74
N LEU A 367 12.87 -5.24 22.62
CA LEU A 367 12.32 -4.04 21.98
C LEU A 367 10.98 -4.39 21.32
N LYS A 368 9.93 -3.64 21.70
CA LYS A 368 8.57 -3.80 21.20
C LYS A 368 8.08 -2.47 20.63
N PRO A 369 7.16 -2.50 19.66
CA PRO A 369 6.62 -1.27 19.08
C PRO A 369 5.82 -0.44 20.09
N VAL A 370 5.92 0.88 19.93
CA VAL A 370 5.05 1.86 20.58
C VAL A 370 4.08 2.40 19.53
N TYR A 371 2.84 2.66 19.95
CA TYR A 371 1.79 3.20 19.09
C TYR A 371 1.32 4.54 19.62
N GLU A 372 1.14 5.51 18.73
CA GLU A 372 0.74 6.87 19.06
C GLU A 372 -0.45 7.30 18.20
N ILE A 373 -1.35 8.08 18.78
CA ILE A 373 -2.43 8.76 18.08
C ILE A 373 -1.88 10.04 17.43
N VAL A 374 -1.88 10.09 16.10
CA VAL A 374 -1.36 11.24 15.33
C VAL A 374 -2.42 12.19 14.82
N ASN A 375 -3.65 11.72 14.72
CA ASN A 375 -4.79 12.55 14.35
C ASN A 375 -6.04 12.08 15.09
N VAL A 376 -6.90 13.05 15.43
CA VAL A 376 -8.22 12.83 16.02
C VAL A 376 -9.21 13.66 15.21
N ARG A 377 -10.13 12.98 14.52
CA ARG A 377 -11.18 13.61 13.73
C ARG A 377 -12.14 14.37 14.64
N LYS A 378 -12.50 15.59 14.24
CA LYS A 378 -13.51 16.42 14.93
C LYS A 378 -14.86 15.72 14.99
N ASN A 379 -15.57 15.88 16.10
CA ASN A 379 -16.87 15.29 16.42
C ASN A 379 -16.92 13.75 16.46
N SER A 380 -15.78 13.07 16.37
CA SER A 380 -15.69 11.61 16.44
C SER A 380 -15.93 11.07 17.86
N SER A 381 -16.19 9.77 17.97
CA SER A 381 -16.29 9.08 19.27
C SER A 381 -15.03 9.24 20.12
N ALA A 382 -13.85 9.25 19.48
CA ALA A 382 -12.59 9.43 20.18
C ALA A 382 -12.40 10.87 20.70
N GLU A 383 -12.72 11.89 19.91
CA GLU A 383 -12.64 13.29 20.37
C GLU A 383 -13.60 13.52 21.54
N LYS A 384 -14.85 13.03 21.41
CA LYS A 384 -15.90 13.17 22.44
C LYS A 384 -15.53 12.52 23.78
N CYS A 385 -14.77 11.43 23.78
CA CYS A 385 -14.30 10.81 25.01
C CYS A 385 -13.01 11.44 25.57
N GLY A 386 -12.35 12.34 24.84
CA GLY A 386 -11.21 13.11 25.30
C GLY A 386 -9.83 12.61 24.85
N LEU A 387 -9.76 11.70 23.86
CA LEU A 387 -8.50 11.32 23.22
C LEU A 387 -7.93 12.50 22.42
N GLN A 388 -6.60 12.60 22.39
CA GLN A 388 -5.88 13.71 21.77
C GLN A 388 -4.73 13.22 20.90
N LYS A 389 -4.34 14.05 19.93
CA LYS A 389 -3.07 13.88 19.21
C LYS A 389 -1.91 13.91 20.20
N GLY A 390 -0.98 12.97 20.08
CA GLY A 390 0.15 12.80 20.98
C GLY A 390 -0.06 11.74 22.07
N ASP A 391 -1.27 11.20 22.21
CA ASP A 391 -1.55 10.13 23.15
C ASP A 391 -0.80 8.84 22.74
N VAL A 392 0.04 8.32 23.64
CA VAL A 392 0.74 7.05 23.45
C VAL A 392 -0.10 5.91 24.00
N ILE A 393 -0.42 4.90 23.19
CA ILE A 393 -1.29 3.81 23.59
C ILE A 393 -0.53 2.85 24.52
N VAL A 394 -1.13 2.58 25.69
CA VAL A 394 -0.57 1.72 26.74
C VAL A 394 -1.32 0.39 26.83
N THR A 395 -2.66 0.41 26.67
CA THR A 395 -3.47 -0.81 26.49
C THR A 395 -4.63 -0.58 25.53
N ILE A 396 -5.06 -1.65 24.87
CA ILE A 396 -6.26 -1.73 24.02
C ILE A 396 -7.10 -2.87 24.57
N ASN A 397 -8.29 -2.56 25.10
CA ASN A 397 -9.19 -3.52 25.75
C ASN A 397 -8.47 -4.37 26.81
N GLY A 398 -7.61 -3.74 27.63
CA GLY A 398 -6.82 -4.39 28.68
C GLY A 398 -5.59 -5.17 28.18
N ASN A 399 -5.40 -5.30 26.86
CA ASN A 399 -4.24 -5.98 26.29
C ASN A 399 -3.12 -5.00 25.95
N LYS A 400 -1.87 -5.45 26.10
CA LYS A 400 -0.70 -4.68 25.70
C LYS A 400 -0.69 -4.47 24.17
N PRO A 401 -0.42 -3.26 23.68
CA PRO A 401 -0.62 -2.92 22.28
C PRO A 401 0.38 -3.61 21.35
N TYR A 402 1.59 -3.93 21.83
CA TYR A 402 2.59 -4.70 21.08
C TYR A 402 2.19 -6.15 20.77
N LYS A 403 1.09 -6.65 21.34
CA LYS A 403 0.50 -7.94 20.96
C LYS A 403 -0.25 -7.87 19.63
N TYR A 404 -0.53 -6.67 19.14
CA TYR A 404 -1.18 -6.41 17.87
C TYR A 404 -0.18 -5.85 16.86
N THR A 405 -0.36 -6.22 15.60
CA THR A 405 0.17 -5.46 14.47
C THR A 405 -0.66 -4.19 14.28
N LEU A 406 -0.09 -3.15 13.65
CA LEU A 406 -0.83 -1.92 13.35
C LEU A 406 -2.10 -2.20 12.52
N GLN A 407 -2.03 -3.15 11.59
CA GLN A 407 -3.19 -3.59 10.82
C GLN A 407 -4.30 -4.19 11.70
N GLN A 408 -3.95 -4.99 12.70
CA GLN A 408 -4.94 -5.54 13.63
C GLN A 408 -5.60 -4.43 14.45
N ILE A 409 -4.84 -3.44 14.91
CA ILE A 409 -5.39 -2.26 15.60
C ILE A 409 -6.35 -1.52 14.67
N ASN A 410 -5.94 -1.22 13.44
CA ASN A 410 -6.79 -0.55 12.46
C ASN A 410 -8.07 -1.35 12.15
N ASN A 411 -8.01 -2.68 12.11
CA ASN A 411 -9.19 -3.51 11.91
C ASN A 411 -10.16 -3.45 13.09
N LEU A 412 -9.66 -3.37 14.33
CA LEU A 412 -10.52 -3.16 15.52
C LEU A 412 -11.29 -1.84 15.42
N LEU A 413 -10.64 -0.77 14.95
CA LEU A 413 -11.25 0.55 14.77
C LEU A 413 -12.23 0.63 13.58
N LYS A 414 -12.26 -0.39 12.72
CA LYS A 414 -13.12 -0.53 11.53
C LYS A 414 -14.24 -1.57 11.73
N SER A 415 -14.49 -2.03 12.96
CA SER A 415 -15.48 -3.06 13.24
C SER A 415 -16.84 -2.74 12.63
N GLU A 416 -17.46 -3.72 11.98
CA GLU A 416 -18.82 -3.61 11.46
C GLU A 416 -19.83 -3.50 12.60
N GLU A 417 -19.61 -4.28 13.66
CA GLU A 417 -20.40 -4.24 14.89
C GLU A 417 -20.10 -2.97 15.69
N GLU A 418 -21.13 -2.43 16.32
CA GLU A 418 -21.01 -1.30 17.23
C GLU A 418 -20.41 -1.76 18.57
N VAL A 419 -19.07 -1.85 18.60
CA VAL A 419 -18.31 -2.35 19.75
C VAL A 419 -17.79 -1.22 20.63
N TRP A 420 -17.66 -1.50 21.92
CA TRP A 420 -16.96 -0.64 22.86
C TRP A 420 -15.46 -0.88 22.78
N ILE A 421 -14.69 0.21 22.70
CA ILE A 421 -13.23 0.19 22.79
C ILE A 421 -12.82 0.92 24.05
N THR A 422 -11.93 0.30 24.82
CA THR A 422 -11.28 0.91 25.97
C THR A 422 -9.80 1.09 25.66
N LEU A 423 -9.31 2.32 25.70
CA LEU A 423 -7.91 2.65 25.54
C LEU A 423 -7.37 3.21 26.85
N GLU A 424 -6.22 2.71 27.29
CA GLU A 424 -5.39 3.43 28.25
C GLU A 424 -4.25 4.07 27.48
N VAL A 425 -4.03 5.35 27.71
CA VAL A 425 -3.01 6.14 27.01
C VAL A 425 -2.15 6.89 28.01
N GLU A 426 -0.90 7.12 27.65
CA GLU A 426 0.01 8.00 28.37
C GLU A 426 -0.02 9.38 27.71
N ARG A 427 -0.33 10.41 28.50
CA ARG A 427 -0.30 11.82 28.10
C ARG A 427 0.47 12.61 29.14
N ASN A 428 1.57 13.25 28.75
CA ASN A 428 2.44 14.01 29.66
C ASN A 428 2.84 13.19 30.91
N SER A 429 3.23 11.92 30.71
CA SER A 429 3.60 10.97 31.77
C SER A 429 2.48 10.58 32.75
N VAL A 430 1.22 10.88 32.42
CA VAL A 430 0.04 10.45 33.18
C VAL A 430 -0.74 9.41 32.37
N ILE A 431 -1.09 8.31 33.02
CA ILE A 431 -1.95 7.27 32.44
C ILE A 431 -3.41 7.67 32.58
N LEU A 432 -4.09 7.79 31.44
CA LEU A 432 -5.50 8.13 31.32
C LEU A 432 -6.26 6.96 30.68
N LYS A 433 -7.49 6.74 31.14
CA LYS A 433 -8.35 5.65 30.63
C LYS A 433 -9.59 6.23 29.96
N PHE A 434 -9.79 5.84 28.71
CA PHE A 434 -10.90 6.29 27.88
C PHE A 434 -11.69 5.10 27.37
N ARG A 435 -13.01 5.27 27.28
CA ARG A 435 -13.92 4.26 26.71
C ARG A 435 -14.89 4.95 25.77
N PHE A 436 -15.01 4.43 24.55
CA PHE A 436 -15.88 4.98 23.52
C PHE A 436 -16.50 3.88 22.67
N HIS A 437 -17.59 4.24 21.99
CA HIS A 437 -18.38 3.33 21.17
C HIS A 437 -18.14 3.61 19.69
N LEU A 438 -17.95 2.56 18.89
CA LEU A 438 -17.78 2.69 17.45
C LEU A 438 -19.14 2.84 16.76
N LEU A 439 -19.45 4.07 16.34
CA LEU A 439 -20.71 4.43 15.70
C LEU A 439 -20.54 4.62 14.18
N ASP A 440 -21.54 4.23 13.40
CA ASP A 440 -21.61 4.57 11.98
C ASP A 440 -22.12 6.03 11.82
N GLU A 441 -21.35 6.84 11.13
CA GLU A 441 -21.61 8.25 10.82
C GLU A 441 -22.16 8.41 9.38
N LEU A 442 -22.12 7.35 8.55
CA LEU A 442 -22.44 7.36 7.11
C LEU A 442 -23.63 6.53 6.68
#